data_AF-A0A656JVX0-F1
#
_entry.id   AF-A0A656JVX0-F1
#
_cell.length_a   1.000
_cell.length_b   1.000
_cell.length_c   1.000
_cell.angle_alpha   90.00
_cell.angle_beta   90.00
_cell.angle_gamma   90.00
#
_symmetry.space_group_name_H-M   'P 1'
#
loop_
_entity.id
_entity.type
_entity.pdbx_description
1 polymer ?
#
loop_
_entity_poly.entity_id
_entity_poly.type
_entity_poly.pdbx_seq_one_letter_code
_entity_poly.pdbx_strand_id
1 'polypeptide(L)'
;YRHLPESRSAQTYGTLGAIWRESLHQYLKDDEQAVPFNGLSHVENRYGDGEQAPFIDAWISQYGLKEWTRQLLRVTVPPIIHMLYAEGIGMESHGQNIVLIVKQGWPQRIALKDFHDGVRYSPAHLGRPELRPELVPLAESHAKLNRNSFIITDDVNAVRDFSCDCFFFICLAEMAIFLRQQYQMDEALFWQMTAEVILDYQQAHPQHRDRFGLFDVFAPTYEVEELTKRRLLGDGERRFRSVPNPLHAYRPQ
;
A
#
# COMPACT_ATOMS: atom_id res chain seq x y z
N TYR A 1 -22.33 -7.18 -24.88
CA TYR A 1 -23.08 -7.29 -23.61
C TYR A 1 -24.56 -6.87 -23.69
N ARG A 2 -24.98 -5.86 -24.48
CA ARG A 2 -26.39 -5.37 -24.52
C ARG A 2 -27.47 -6.33 -25.07
N HIS A 3 -27.09 -7.52 -25.55
CA HIS A 3 -28.02 -8.48 -26.18
C HIS A 3 -28.14 -9.80 -25.43
N LEU A 4 -27.55 -9.91 -24.22
CA LEU A 4 -27.68 -11.11 -23.40
C LEU A 4 -29.00 -11.09 -22.62
N PRO A 5 -29.68 -12.24 -22.45
CA PRO A 5 -30.79 -12.36 -21.52
C PRO A 5 -30.39 -11.90 -20.12
N GLU A 6 -31.30 -11.24 -19.40
CA GLU A 6 -31.06 -10.69 -18.07
C GLU A 6 -30.52 -11.74 -17.08
N SER A 7 -31.00 -12.98 -17.20
CA SER A 7 -30.54 -14.14 -16.42
C SER A 7 -29.06 -14.50 -16.59
N ARG A 8 -28.44 -14.11 -17.72
CA ARG A 8 -27.02 -14.35 -18.02
C ARG A 8 -26.16 -13.09 -17.91
N SER A 9 -26.77 -11.91 -17.95
CA SER A 9 -26.05 -10.63 -17.90
C SER A 9 -25.14 -10.54 -16.67
N ALA A 10 -25.66 -10.85 -15.48
CA ALA A 10 -24.89 -10.86 -14.22
C ALA A 10 -23.75 -11.89 -14.22
N GLN A 11 -23.93 -13.04 -14.87
CA GLN A 11 -22.93 -14.11 -14.95
C GLN A 11 -21.80 -13.82 -15.94
N THR A 12 -21.99 -12.87 -16.85
CA THR A 12 -20.98 -12.48 -17.86
C THR A 12 -20.24 -11.20 -17.51
N TYR A 13 -20.61 -10.53 -16.42
CA TYR A 13 -19.96 -9.31 -15.98
C TYR A 13 -18.54 -9.62 -15.47
N GLY A 14 -17.53 -8.96 -16.06
CA GLY A 14 -16.12 -9.18 -15.71
C GLY A 14 -15.51 -10.50 -16.20
N THR A 15 -16.22 -11.33 -16.98
CA THR A 15 -15.72 -12.68 -17.34
C THR A 15 -14.73 -12.71 -18.51
N LEU A 16 -14.70 -11.67 -19.35
CA LEU A 16 -13.77 -11.59 -20.47
C LEU A 16 -13.20 -10.18 -20.61
N GLY A 17 -11.92 -10.05 -20.27
CA GLY A 17 -11.12 -8.84 -20.41
C GLY A 17 -9.63 -9.20 -20.37
N ALA A 18 -8.79 -8.31 -20.89
CA ALA A 18 -7.35 -8.46 -20.84
C ALA A 18 -6.72 -7.09 -20.56
N ILE A 19 -5.67 -7.09 -19.74
CA ILE A 19 -4.85 -5.92 -19.44
C ILE A 19 -3.41 -6.30 -19.78
N TRP A 20 -2.74 -5.45 -20.56
CA TRP A 20 -1.30 -5.54 -20.77
C TRP A 20 -0.61 -4.61 -19.79
N ARG A 21 0.48 -5.09 -19.18
CA ARG A 21 1.30 -4.33 -18.24
C ARG A 21 2.76 -4.45 -18.66
N GLU A 22 3.50 -3.37 -18.50
CA GLU A 22 4.94 -3.34 -18.78
C GLU A 22 5.68 -4.36 -17.91
N SER A 23 6.73 -4.94 -18.48
CA SER A 23 7.57 -5.90 -17.77
C SER A 23 8.60 -5.18 -16.91
N LEU A 24 8.70 -5.56 -15.64
CA LEU A 24 9.66 -4.98 -14.70
C LEU A 24 11.11 -5.09 -15.19
N HIS A 25 11.43 -6.14 -15.95
CA HIS A 25 12.78 -6.40 -16.45
C HIS A 25 13.34 -5.26 -17.31
N GLN A 26 12.49 -4.43 -17.92
CA GLN A 26 12.92 -3.27 -18.71
C GLN A 26 13.46 -2.11 -17.84
N TYR A 27 13.16 -2.12 -16.54
CA TYR A 27 13.55 -1.07 -15.59
C TYR A 27 14.65 -1.51 -14.61
N LEU A 28 15.12 -2.76 -14.73
CA LEU A 28 16.21 -3.29 -13.90
C LEU A 28 17.56 -3.03 -14.58
N LYS A 29 18.54 -2.65 -13.78
CA LYS A 29 19.95 -2.67 -14.17
C LYS A 29 20.51 -4.08 -14.02
N ASP A 30 21.63 -4.36 -14.70
CA ASP A 30 22.27 -5.68 -14.72
C ASP A 30 22.66 -6.21 -13.33
N ASP A 31 22.89 -5.31 -12.37
CA ASP A 31 23.28 -5.63 -10.99
C ASP A 31 22.13 -5.55 -9.98
N GLU A 32 20.90 -5.43 -10.46
CA GLU A 32 19.69 -5.33 -9.65
C GLU A 32 18.84 -6.60 -9.69
N GLN A 33 18.14 -6.84 -8.60
CA GLN A 33 17.16 -7.92 -8.45
C GLN A 33 15.83 -7.34 -7.98
N ALA A 34 14.74 -8.01 -8.32
CA ALA A 34 13.39 -7.63 -7.92
C ALA A 34 12.78 -8.70 -7.04
N VAL A 35 12.18 -8.29 -5.92
CA VAL A 35 11.54 -9.18 -4.95
C VAL A 35 10.12 -8.66 -4.64
N PRO A 36 9.09 -9.50 -4.72
CA PRO A 36 7.75 -9.14 -4.25
C PRO A 36 7.82 -8.69 -2.79
N PHE A 37 7.21 -7.57 -2.43
CA PHE A 37 7.40 -7.00 -1.09
C PHE A 37 6.88 -7.93 0.01
N ASN A 38 5.77 -8.63 -0.23
CA ASN A 38 5.24 -9.66 0.66
C ASN A 38 6.15 -10.89 0.81
N GLY A 39 7.14 -11.08 -0.08
CA GLY A 39 8.15 -12.12 0.05
C GLY A 39 9.21 -11.80 1.12
N LEU A 40 9.34 -10.54 1.54
CA LEU A 40 10.34 -10.13 2.53
C LEU A 40 10.07 -10.71 3.92
N SER A 41 8.80 -10.93 4.27
CA SER A 41 8.35 -11.57 5.52
C SER A 41 8.29 -13.10 5.43
N HIS A 42 8.76 -13.69 4.33
CA HIS A 42 8.73 -15.14 4.15
C HIS A 42 9.79 -15.83 5.01
N VAL A 43 9.38 -16.89 5.71
CA VAL A 43 10.29 -17.84 6.35
C VAL A 43 10.21 -19.13 5.55
N GLU A 44 11.38 -19.64 5.13
CA GLU A 44 11.44 -20.84 4.32
C GLU A 44 10.83 -22.02 5.09
N ASN A 45 9.73 -22.56 4.57
CA ASN A 45 9.09 -23.75 5.13
C ASN A 45 9.55 -24.98 4.34
N ARG A 46 10.71 -25.53 4.69
CA ARG A 46 11.15 -26.82 4.16
C ARG A 46 10.40 -27.94 4.86
N TYR A 47 9.81 -28.87 4.09
CA TYR A 47 9.38 -30.17 4.58
C TYR A 47 10.59 -31.12 4.79
N GLY A 48 11.67 -30.64 5.41
CA GLY A 48 12.92 -31.39 5.64
C GLY A 48 13.73 -30.82 6.80
N ASP A 49 14.77 -31.56 7.22
CA ASP A 49 15.49 -31.34 8.49
C ASP A 49 16.42 -30.10 8.54
N GLY A 50 16.32 -29.19 7.57
CA GLY A 50 17.13 -27.96 7.53
C GLY A 50 16.58 -26.89 8.47
N GLU A 51 17.47 -26.04 9.00
CA GLU A 51 17.04 -24.86 9.76
C GLU A 51 16.18 -23.93 8.89
N GLN A 52 15.03 -23.53 9.43
CA GLN A 52 14.17 -22.54 8.79
C GLN A 52 14.83 -21.17 8.94
N ALA A 53 15.09 -20.51 7.81
CA ALA A 53 15.67 -19.18 7.80
C ALA A 53 14.70 -18.18 7.15
N PRO A 54 14.61 -16.95 7.67
CA PRO A 54 13.89 -15.89 6.98
C PRO A 54 14.56 -15.56 5.63
N PHE A 55 13.77 -15.20 4.62
CA PHE A 55 14.25 -14.90 3.28
C PHE A 55 15.32 -13.78 3.26
N ILE A 56 15.15 -12.77 4.13
CA ILE A 56 16.06 -11.61 4.21
C ILE A 56 17.29 -11.84 5.09
N ASP A 57 17.49 -13.04 5.64
CA ASP A 57 18.48 -13.27 6.69
C ASP A 57 19.92 -12.94 6.28
N ALA A 58 20.31 -13.33 5.07
CA ALA A 58 21.62 -12.98 4.52
C ALA A 58 21.83 -11.47 4.40
N TRP A 59 20.77 -10.71 4.09
CA TRP A 59 20.85 -9.24 3.96
C TRP A 59 20.94 -8.57 5.32
N ILE A 60 20.17 -9.06 6.30
CA ILE A 60 20.26 -8.58 7.69
C ILE A 60 21.66 -8.86 8.26
N SER A 61 22.19 -10.07 8.04
CA SER A 61 23.54 -10.45 8.47
C SER A 61 24.63 -9.57 7.83
N GLN A 62 24.45 -9.18 6.57
CA GLN A 62 25.42 -8.35 5.85
C GLN A 62 25.36 -6.87 6.23
N TYR A 63 24.16 -6.29 6.33
CA TYR A 63 23.98 -4.84 6.42
C TYR A 63 23.60 -4.34 7.81
N GLY A 64 23.22 -5.24 8.72
CA GLY A 64 22.66 -4.87 10.02
C GLY A 64 21.16 -4.63 9.96
N LEU A 65 20.46 -5.12 10.99
CA LEU A 65 19.01 -5.09 11.08
C LEU A 65 18.43 -3.68 11.01
N LYS A 66 18.98 -2.73 11.77
CA LYS A 66 18.43 -1.37 11.86
C LYS A 66 18.68 -0.57 10.59
N GLU A 67 19.87 -0.70 10.04
CA GLU A 67 20.34 0.00 8.84
C GLU A 67 19.56 -0.47 7.61
N TRP A 68 19.41 -1.79 7.44
CA TRP A 68 18.63 -2.36 6.36
C TRP A 68 17.16 -1.97 6.46
N THR A 69 16.53 -2.09 7.64
CA THR A 69 15.13 -1.69 7.83
C THR A 69 14.91 -0.21 7.60
N ARG A 70 15.80 0.67 8.09
CA ARG A 70 15.71 2.11 7.83
C ARG A 70 15.80 2.40 6.33
N GLN A 71 16.68 1.71 5.61
CA GLN A 71 16.77 1.87 4.16
C GLN A 71 15.51 1.37 3.45
N LEU A 72 14.97 0.21 3.83
CA LEU A 72 13.72 -0.30 3.30
C LEU A 72 12.60 0.74 3.42
N LEU A 73 12.45 1.34 4.61
CA LEU A 73 11.48 2.39 4.88
C LEU A 73 11.75 3.63 4.02
N ARG A 74 13.00 4.08 3.92
CA ARG A 74 13.40 5.25 3.11
C ARG A 74 13.09 5.10 1.63
N VAL A 75 13.17 3.90 1.07
CA VAL A 75 12.89 3.68 -0.37
C VAL A 75 11.42 3.36 -0.65
N THR A 76 10.66 2.94 0.36
CA THR A 76 9.29 2.47 0.20
C THR A 76 8.26 3.51 0.63
N VAL A 77 8.46 4.18 1.77
CA VAL A 77 7.47 5.10 2.35
C VAL A 77 7.32 6.39 1.52
N PRO A 78 8.41 7.12 1.19
CA PRO A 78 8.31 8.39 0.48
C PRO A 78 7.50 8.37 -0.82
N PRO A 79 7.69 7.42 -1.77
CA PRO A 79 6.91 7.44 -3.01
C PRO A 79 5.41 7.26 -2.78
N ILE A 80 4.99 6.47 -1.77
CA ILE A 80 3.57 6.25 -1.46
C ILE A 80 2.95 7.51 -0.84
N ILE A 81 3.60 8.09 0.18
CA ILE A 81 3.11 9.33 0.78
C ILE A 81 3.23 10.53 -0.16
N HIS A 82 4.14 10.49 -1.14
CA HIS A 82 4.24 11.51 -2.17
C HIS A 82 3.01 11.50 -3.07
N MET A 83 2.53 10.34 -3.51
CA MET A 83 1.27 10.26 -4.28
C MET A 83 0.09 10.84 -3.48
N LEU A 84 0.04 10.60 -2.18
CA LEU A 84 -0.99 11.15 -1.32
C LEU A 84 -0.82 12.68 -1.13
N TYR A 85 0.35 13.13 -0.69
CA TYR A 85 0.60 14.52 -0.33
C TYR A 85 0.80 15.45 -1.51
N ALA A 86 1.53 15.06 -2.54
CA ALA A 86 1.75 15.91 -3.70
C ALA A 86 0.56 15.84 -4.66
N GLU A 87 0.09 14.62 -4.94
CA GLU A 87 -0.89 14.40 -6.02
C GLU A 87 -2.34 14.23 -5.53
N GLY A 88 -2.58 13.98 -4.25
CA GLY A 88 -3.94 13.77 -3.71
C GLY A 88 -4.52 12.41 -4.10
N ILE A 89 -3.65 11.44 -4.36
CA ILE A 89 -4.00 10.11 -4.84
C ILE A 89 -3.63 9.09 -3.77
N GLY A 90 -4.64 8.45 -3.21
CA GLY A 90 -4.49 7.28 -2.38
C GLY A 90 -4.23 6.04 -3.23
N MET A 91 -3.32 5.19 -2.78
CA MET A 91 -2.83 4.02 -3.52
C MET A 91 -3.09 2.74 -2.74
N GLU A 92 -3.62 1.71 -3.39
CA GLU A 92 -3.76 0.36 -2.83
C GLU A 92 -2.39 -0.31 -2.71
N SER A 93 -1.65 0.09 -1.69
CA SER A 93 -0.23 -0.24 -1.52
C SER A 93 -0.03 -1.47 -0.62
N HIS A 94 -0.82 -2.52 -0.85
CA HIS A 94 -0.58 -3.82 -0.22
C HIS A 94 0.77 -4.40 -0.67
N GLY A 95 1.36 -5.28 0.15
CA GLY A 95 2.65 -5.91 -0.18
C GLY A 95 2.66 -6.67 -1.52
N GLN A 96 1.51 -7.16 -1.98
CA GLN A 96 1.39 -7.79 -3.30
C GLN A 96 1.52 -6.80 -4.46
N ASN A 97 1.21 -5.51 -4.27
CA ASN A 97 1.25 -4.46 -5.29
C ASN A 97 2.59 -3.71 -5.32
N ILE A 98 3.51 -4.07 -4.43
CA ILE A 98 4.83 -3.48 -4.31
C ILE A 98 5.88 -4.52 -4.69
N VAL A 99 6.84 -4.12 -5.52
CA VAL A 99 8.04 -4.89 -5.80
C VAL A 99 9.24 -4.09 -5.34
N LEU A 100 10.06 -4.69 -4.45
CA LEU A 100 11.30 -4.10 -4.00
C LEU A 100 12.41 -4.39 -5.00
N ILE A 101 13.08 -3.35 -5.48
CA ILE A 101 14.30 -3.48 -6.28
C ILE A 101 15.49 -3.34 -5.35
N VAL A 102 16.37 -4.34 -5.36
CA VAL A 102 17.56 -4.43 -4.50
C VAL A 102 18.82 -4.57 -5.34
N LYS A 103 19.94 -4.13 -4.79
CA LYS A 103 21.28 -4.43 -5.31
C LYS A 103 22.05 -5.18 -4.23
N GLN A 104 22.40 -6.43 -4.49
CA GLN A 104 23.02 -7.33 -3.50
C GLN A 104 22.25 -7.33 -2.16
N GLY A 105 20.91 -7.32 -2.20
CA GLY A 105 20.06 -7.27 -1.01
C GLY A 105 19.87 -5.89 -0.36
N TRP A 106 20.59 -4.86 -0.79
CA TRP A 106 20.39 -3.48 -0.30
C TRP A 106 19.21 -2.80 -1.03
N PRO A 107 18.18 -2.30 -0.31
CA PRO A 107 17.00 -1.67 -0.92
C PRO A 107 17.35 -0.41 -1.72
N GLN A 108 16.93 -0.34 -2.98
CA GLN A 108 17.22 0.78 -3.89
C GLN A 108 15.99 1.66 -4.14
N ARG A 109 14.88 1.04 -4.54
CA ARG A 109 13.62 1.68 -4.93
C ARG A 109 12.51 0.64 -4.98
N ILE A 110 11.28 1.11 -5.18
CA ILE A 110 10.13 0.23 -5.41
C ILE A 110 9.55 0.41 -6.81
N ALA A 111 8.90 -0.62 -7.31
CA ALA A 111 7.95 -0.55 -8.40
C ALA A 111 6.55 -0.84 -7.86
N LEU A 112 5.56 -0.11 -8.38
CA LEU A 112 4.15 -0.26 -8.03
C LEU A 112 3.39 -0.83 -9.22
N LYS A 113 2.33 -1.59 -8.96
CA LYS A 113 1.49 -2.21 -10.00
C LYS A 113 0.03 -2.27 -9.57
N ASP A 114 -0.83 -2.65 -10.52
CA ASP A 114 -2.27 -2.92 -10.33
C ASP A 114 -3.12 -1.67 -10.01
N PHE A 115 -2.86 -0.57 -10.72
CA PHE A 115 -3.56 0.72 -10.54
C PHE A 115 -5.01 0.76 -11.05
N HIS A 116 -5.46 -0.22 -11.84
CA HIS A 116 -6.75 -0.15 -12.54
C HIS A 116 -7.97 -0.11 -11.61
N ASP A 117 -7.86 -0.70 -10.42
CA ASP A 117 -8.82 -0.56 -9.30
C ASP A 117 -8.12 -0.10 -7.99
N GLY A 118 -6.78 0.04 -8.04
CA GLY A 118 -5.92 0.29 -6.88
C GLY A 118 -5.62 1.76 -6.60
N VAL A 119 -6.50 2.69 -7.00
CA VAL A 119 -6.32 4.13 -6.75
C VAL A 119 -7.61 4.77 -6.25
N ARG A 120 -7.47 5.78 -5.39
CA ARG A 120 -8.59 6.59 -4.90
C ARG A 120 -8.20 8.06 -4.85
N TYR A 121 -9.06 8.96 -5.29
CA TYR A 121 -8.77 10.39 -5.23
C TYR A 121 -10.03 11.24 -5.07
N SER A 122 -9.83 12.46 -4.59
CA SER A 122 -10.85 13.50 -4.57
C SER A 122 -10.58 14.52 -5.68
N PRO A 123 -11.53 14.76 -6.61
CA PRO A 123 -11.31 15.68 -7.72
C PRO A 123 -10.92 17.09 -7.29
N ALA A 124 -11.49 17.56 -6.17
CA ALA A 124 -11.20 18.89 -5.62
C ALA A 124 -9.80 19.00 -4.99
N HIS A 125 -9.14 17.86 -4.71
CA HIS A 125 -7.89 17.83 -3.96
C HIS A 125 -6.73 17.22 -4.75
N LEU A 126 -6.88 16.97 -6.05
CA LEU A 126 -5.77 16.57 -6.92
C LEU A 126 -4.69 17.66 -6.96
N GLY A 127 -3.42 17.25 -6.95
CA GLY A 127 -2.30 18.18 -7.14
C GLY A 127 -2.25 18.80 -8.54
N ARG A 128 -2.80 18.08 -9.52
CA ARG A 128 -2.84 18.44 -10.95
C ARG A 128 -4.25 18.17 -11.52
N PRO A 129 -5.26 18.96 -11.12
CA PRO A 129 -6.65 18.72 -11.52
C PRO A 129 -6.86 18.77 -13.04
N GLU A 130 -6.00 19.48 -13.77
CA GLU A 130 -5.99 19.56 -15.23
C GLU A 130 -5.64 18.24 -15.92
N LEU A 131 -4.98 17.31 -15.22
CA LEU A 131 -4.63 15.98 -15.74
C LEU A 131 -5.62 14.89 -15.31
N ARG A 132 -6.73 15.27 -14.65
CA ARG A 132 -7.73 14.32 -14.16
C ARG A 132 -8.29 13.50 -15.34
N PRO A 133 -8.27 12.16 -15.27
CA PRO A 133 -8.82 11.33 -16.33
C PRO A 133 -10.34 11.44 -16.40
N GLU A 134 -10.90 11.31 -17.59
CA GLU A 134 -12.32 11.03 -17.77
C GLU A 134 -12.56 9.52 -17.55
N LEU A 135 -13.20 9.18 -16.43
CA LEU A 135 -13.53 7.80 -16.11
C LEU A 135 -14.91 7.44 -16.65
N VAL A 136 -15.04 6.23 -17.21
CA VAL A 136 -16.34 5.64 -17.51
C VAL A 136 -17.03 5.32 -16.19
N PRO A 137 -18.26 5.82 -15.94
CA PRO A 137 -18.96 5.56 -14.69
C PRO A 137 -19.17 4.06 -14.46
N LEU A 138 -18.99 3.62 -13.22
CA LEU A 138 -19.35 2.27 -12.82
C LEU A 138 -20.85 2.04 -13.04
N ALA A 139 -21.22 0.88 -13.59
CA ALA A 139 -22.62 0.51 -13.70
C ALA A 139 -23.25 0.44 -12.30
N GLU A 140 -24.48 0.95 -12.13
CA GLU A 140 -25.17 0.93 -10.82
C GLU A 140 -25.27 -0.47 -10.22
N SER A 141 -25.35 -1.51 -11.05
CA SER A 141 -25.33 -2.90 -10.63
C SER A 141 -24.02 -3.29 -9.94
N HIS A 142 -22.88 -2.78 -10.42
CA HIS A 142 -21.56 -3.01 -9.79
C HIS A 142 -21.45 -2.33 -8.43
N ALA A 143 -21.90 -1.07 -8.33
CA ALA A 143 -21.90 -0.33 -7.07
C ALA A 143 -22.79 -0.98 -6.00
N LYS A 144 -23.88 -1.66 -6.42
CA LYS A 144 -24.73 -2.45 -5.51
C LYS A 144 -24.07 -3.75 -5.04
N LEU A 145 -23.22 -4.35 -5.88
CA LEU A 145 -22.49 -5.58 -5.57
C LEU A 145 -21.30 -5.32 -4.64
N ASN A 146 -20.55 -4.24 -4.87
CA ASN A 146 -19.41 -3.85 -4.07
C ASN A 146 -19.43 -2.34 -3.80
N ARG A 147 -20.00 -1.94 -2.67
CA ARG A 147 -20.12 -0.53 -2.27
C ARG A 147 -18.77 0.15 -2.00
N ASN A 148 -17.70 -0.62 -1.83
CA ASN A 148 -16.36 -0.10 -1.56
C ASN A 148 -15.47 -0.03 -2.82
N SER A 149 -15.94 -0.53 -3.97
CA SER A 149 -15.25 -0.42 -5.26
C SER A 149 -15.59 0.91 -5.91
N PHE A 150 -14.84 1.95 -5.51
CA PHE A 150 -14.89 3.28 -6.11
C PHE A 150 -13.52 3.93 -6.10
N ILE A 151 -13.26 4.69 -7.17
CA ILE A 151 -12.03 5.47 -7.37
C ILE A 151 -12.22 6.92 -6.91
N ILE A 152 -13.41 7.50 -7.13
CA ILE A 152 -13.68 8.92 -6.86
C ILE A 152 -14.47 9.07 -5.57
N THR A 153 -14.04 9.97 -4.69
CA THR A 153 -14.76 10.35 -3.46
C THR A 153 -14.46 11.79 -3.07
N ASP A 154 -15.41 12.47 -2.42
CA ASP A 154 -15.16 13.79 -1.84
C ASP A 154 -14.60 13.71 -0.40
N ASP A 155 -14.58 12.51 0.18
CA ASP A 155 -14.02 12.28 1.52
C ASP A 155 -12.50 12.12 1.46
N VAL A 156 -11.78 13.15 1.90
CA VAL A 156 -10.32 13.16 1.98
C VAL A 156 -9.76 12.13 2.97
N ASN A 157 -10.50 11.79 4.03
CA ASN A 157 -10.09 10.73 4.95
C ASN A 157 -10.18 9.37 4.25
N ALA A 158 -11.21 9.13 3.43
CA ALA A 158 -11.28 7.89 2.65
C ALA A 158 -10.13 7.75 1.63
N VAL A 159 -9.60 8.86 1.09
CA VAL A 159 -8.40 8.85 0.24
C VAL A 159 -7.15 8.53 1.06
N ARG A 160 -6.97 9.20 2.21
CA ARG A 160 -5.86 8.93 3.14
C ARG A 160 -5.88 7.48 3.62
N ASP A 161 -7.02 7.04 4.15
CA ASP A 161 -7.20 5.74 4.78
C ASP A 161 -7.05 4.61 3.78
N PHE A 162 -7.38 4.82 2.51
CA PHE A 162 -7.07 3.84 1.48
C PHE A 162 -5.58 3.52 1.39
N SER A 163 -4.71 4.52 1.53
CA SER A 163 -3.26 4.29 1.57
C SER A 163 -2.82 3.78 2.94
N CYS A 164 -3.34 4.36 4.03
CA CYS A 164 -2.89 4.02 5.38
C CYS A 164 -3.27 2.59 5.79
N ASP A 165 -4.48 2.13 5.46
CA ASP A 165 -4.93 0.76 5.69
C ASP A 165 -4.05 -0.22 4.89
N CYS A 166 -3.95 -0.01 3.57
CA CYS A 166 -3.21 -0.93 2.72
C CYS A 166 -1.71 -1.00 3.06
N PHE A 167 -1.09 0.16 3.32
CA PHE A 167 0.35 0.27 3.47
C PHE A 167 0.81 0.19 4.91
N PHE A 168 0.32 1.06 5.80
CA PHE A 168 0.80 1.06 7.19
C PHE A 168 0.18 -0.12 7.95
N PHE A 169 -1.14 -0.29 7.90
CA PHE A 169 -1.81 -1.30 8.71
C PHE A 169 -1.60 -2.74 8.22
N ILE A 170 -1.62 -2.98 6.91
CA ILE A 170 -1.43 -4.34 6.38
C ILE A 170 0.04 -4.58 6.06
N CYS A 171 0.61 -3.83 5.12
CA CYS A 171 1.93 -4.13 4.57
C CYS A 171 3.08 -3.94 5.58
N LEU A 172 3.18 -2.77 6.22
CA LEU A 172 4.27 -2.48 7.15
C LEU A 172 4.06 -3.09 8.54
N ALA A 173 2.82 -3.26 9.00
CA ALA A 173 2.58 -3.97 10.25
C ALA A 173 2.99 -5.44 10.15
N GLU A 174 2.74 -6.11 9.02
CA GLU A 174 3.24 -7.48 8.78
C GLU A 174 4.76 -7.53 8.87
N MET A 175 5.45 -6.56 8.25
CA MET A 175 6.90 -6.43 8.35
C MET A 175 7.36 -6.18 9.80
N ALA A 176 6.70 -5.29 10.54
CA ALA A 176 7.03 -5.00 11.94
C ALA A 176 6.88 -6.25 12.83
N ILE A 177 5.76 -6.98 12.68
CA ILE A 177 5.49 -8.24 13.40
C ILE A 177 6.55 -9.27 13.05
N PHE A 178 6.87 -9.44 11.77
CA PHE A 178 7.89 -10.37 11.29
C PHE A 178 9.28 -10.04 11.87
N LEU A 179 9.71 -8.78 11.80
CA LEU A 179 11.01 -8.35 12.33
C LEU A 179 11.08 -8.49 13.86
N ARG A 180 9.95 -8.29 14.56
CA ARG A 180 9.85 -8.57 15.99
C ARG A 180 10.03 -10.05 16.30
N GLN A 181 9.35 -10.92 15.56
CA GLN A 181 9.37 -12.36 15.81
C GLN A 181 10.72 -12.99 15.46
N GLN A 182 11.28 -12.65 14.31
CA GLN A 182 12.50 -13.30 13.80
C GLN A 182 13.79 -12.65 14.30
N TYR A 183 13.78 -11.33 14.52
CA TYR A 183 14.99 -10.54 14.82
C TYR A 183 14.90 -9.71 16.11
N GLN A 184 13.83 -9.85 16.89
CA GLN A 184 13.59 -9.14 18.15
C GLN A 184 13.65 -7.61 18.02
N MET A 185 13.38 -7.06 16.83
CA MET A 185 13.20 -5.61 16.65
C MET A 185 12.02 -5.13 17.51
N ASP A 186 12.20 -4.06 18.27
CA ASP A 186 11.09 -3.41 18.97
C ASP A 186 10.12 -2.77 17.96
N GLU A 187 8.83 -3.03 18.10
CA GLU A 187 7.79 -2.44 17.24
C GLU A 187 7.76 -0.91 17.36
N ALA A 188 7.98 -0.36 18.56
CA ALA A 188 8.06 1.09 18.76
C ALA A 188 9.24 1.68 17.99
N LEU A 189 10.37 0.98 17.92
CA LEU A 189 11.52 1.43 17.13
C LEU A 189 11.20 1.39 15.62
N PHE A 190 10.49 0.37 15.13
CA PHE A 190 10.08 0.29 13.72
C PHE A 190 9.17 1.47 13.34
N TRP A 191 8.16 1.76 14.17
CA TRP A 191 7.23 2.87 13.93
C TRP A 191 7.90 4.24 14.12
N GLN A 192 8.83 4.37 15.06
CA GLN A 192 9.67 5.56 15.19
C GLN A 192 10.47 5.81 13.90
N MET A 193 11.19 4.81 13.38
CA MET A 193 11.95 4.96 12.13
C MET A 193 11.05 5.30 10.94
N THR A 194 9.84 4.73 10.91
CA THR A 194 8.83 5.05 9.89
C THR A 194 8.40 6.51 9.98
N ALA A 195 8.10 6.99 11.20
CA ALA A 195 7.77 8.39 11.45
C ALA A 195 8.91 9.33 11.06
N GLU A 196 10.15 9.02 11.44
CA GLU A 196 11.36 9.78 11.05
C GLU A 196 11.44 9.94 9.53
N VAL A 197 11.22 8.88 8.75
CA VAL A 197 11.21 8.94 7.28
C VAL A 197 10.10 9.85 6.74
N ILE A 198 8.89 9.81 7.33
CA ILE A 198 7.79 10.69 6.92
C ILE A 198 8.12 12.15 7.25
N LEU A 199 8.70 12.42 8.42
CA LEU A 199 9.09 13.77 8.84
C LEU A 199 10.24 14.32 7.99
N ASP A 200 11.23 13.50 7.66
CA ASP A 200 12.31 13.86 6.72
C ASP A 200 11.72 14.25 5.35
N TYR A 201 10.73 13.49 4.86
CA TYR A 201 10.01 13.84 3.63
C TYR A 201 9.28 15.17 3.75
N GLN A 202 8.55 15.41 4.85
CA GLN A 202 7.83 16.67 5.07
C GLN A 202 8.77 17.88 5.12
N GLN A 203 9.93 17.74 5.78
CA GLN A 203 10.96 18.78 5.83
C GLN A 203 11.56 19.06 4.44
N ALA A 204 11.80 18.01 3.64
CA ALA A 204 12.35 18.14 2.30
C ALA A 204 11.35 18.72 1.27
N HIS A 205 10.04 18.69 1.56
CA HIS A 205 8.98 19.13 0.64
C HIS A 205 8.03 20.17 1.26
N PRO A 206 8.54 21.34 1.71
CA PRO A 206 7.74 22.36 2.39
C PRO A 206 6.60 22.91 1.52
N GLN A 207 6.69 22.79 0.20
CA GLN A 207 5.63 23.18 -0.74
C GLN A 207 4.31 22.39 -0.56
N HIS A 208 4.34 21.25 0.13
CA HIS A 208 3.15 20.44 0.42
C HIS A 208 2.61 20.61 1.85
N ARG A 209 3.08 21.63 2.59
CA ARG A 209 2.76 21.83 4.02
C ARG A 209 1.27 21.75 4.35
N ASP A 210 0.43 22.48 3.62
CA ASP A 210 -1.01 22.51 3.87
C ASP A 210 -1.67 21.14 3.62
N ARG A 211 -1.05 20.34 2.73
CA ARG A 211 -1.52 19.01 2.36
C ARG A 211 -1.14 17.95 3.40
N PHE A 212 -0.13 18.22 4.24
CA PHE A 212 0.22 17.33 5.36
C PHE A 212 -0.91 17.25 6.40
N GLY A 213 -1.56 18.37 6.70
CA GLY A 213 -2.74 18.40 7.56
C GLY A 213 -3.99 17.86 6.88
N LEU A 214 -4.14 18.09 5.57
CA LEU A 214 -5.28 17.59 4.79
C LEU A 214 -5.32 16.05 4.74
N PHE A 215 -4.17 15.42 4.51
CA PHE A 215 -4.01 13.96 4.48
C PHE A 215 -3.17 13.48 5.66
N ASP A 216 -3.59 13.82 6.89
CA ASP A 216 -2.80 13.58 8.10
C ASP A 216 -2.55 12.08 8.38
N VAL A 217 -1.41 11.55 7.92
CA VAL A 217 -0.96 10.17 8.19
C VAL A 217 -0.61 9.93 9.66
N PHE A 218 -0.54 10.97 10.48
CA PHE A 218 -0.35 10.92 11.93
C PHE A 218 -1.67 11.11 12.71
N ALA A 219 -2.82 11.12 12.03
CA ALA A 219 -4.13 11.17 12.67
C ALA A 219 -4.25 10.07 13.75
N PRO A 220 -4.99 10.31 14.86
CA PRO A 220 -5.06 9.38 15.99
C PRO A 220 -5.58 7.99 15.61
N THR A 221 -6.44 7.93 14.60
CA THR A 221 -7.00 6.70 14.05
C THR A 221 -7.17 6.83 12.54
N TYR A 222 -7.23 5.71 11.85
CA TYR A 222 -7.71 5.59 10.48
C TYR A 222 -8.71 4.43 10.37
N GLU A 223 -9.56 4.45 9.35
CA GLU A 223 -10.49 3.37 9.07
C GLU A 223 -9.78 2.21 8.38
N VAL A 224 -9.93 1.00 8.92
CA VAL A 224 -9.46 -0.24 8.29
C VAL A 224 -10.64 -1.13 7.93
N GLU A 225 -10.51 -1.82 6.80
CA GLU A 225 -11.58 -2.67 6.30
C GLU A 225 -11.70 -4.00 7.07
N GLU A 226 -12.92 -4.37 7.43
CA GLU A 226 -13.20 -5.63 8.14
C GLU A 226 -13.31 -6.81 7.16
N LEU A 227 -12.21 -7.16 6.49
CA LEU A 227 -12.16 -8.16 5.40
C LEU A 227 -12.80 -9.51 5.76
N THR A 228 -12.58 -10.02 6.98
CA THR A 228 -13.20 -11.28 7.43
C THR A 228 -14.72 -11.16 7.53
N LYS A 229 -15.25 -10.04 8.05
CA LYS A 229 -16.70 -9.82 8.09
C LYS A 229 -17.29 -9.67 6.70
N ARG A 230 -16.59 -9.01 5.76
CA ARG A 230 -17.02 -8.94 4.35
C ARG A 230 -17.18 -10.32 3.74
N ARG A 231 -16.22 -11.23 3.95
CA ARG A 231 -16.31 -12.61 3.44
C ARG A 231 -17.48 -13.40 4.03
N LEU A 232 -17.84 -13.14 5.28
CA LEU A 232 -18.92 -13.85 5.98
C LEU A 232 -20.31 -13.24 5.73
N LEU A 233 -20.40 -11.93 5.57
CA LEU A 233 -21.66 -11.16 5.53
C LEU A 233 -21.93 -10.51 4.17
N GLY A 234 -21.05 -10.70 3.18
CA GLY A 234 -21.13 -10.13 1.84
C GLY A 234 -20.69 -8.67 1.74
N ASP A 235 -20.74 -8.11 0.53
CA ASP A 235 -20.18 -6.78 0.20
C ASP A 235 -21.23 -5.64 0.08
N GLY A 236 -22.49 -5.95 0.39
CA GLY A 236 -23.60 -5.01 0.24
C GLY A 236 -23.60 -3.81 1.21
N GLU A 237 -22.75 -3.84 2.24
CA GLU A 237 -22.60 -2.78 3.24
C GLU A 237 -21.12 -2.43 3.44
N ARG A 238 -20.86 -1.14 3.72
CA ARG A 238 -19.53 -0.65 4.07
C ARG A 238 -19.16 -1.14 5.48
N ARG A 239 -18.04 -1.87 5.61
CA ARG A 239 -17.61 -2.49 6.88
C ARG A 239 -16.19 -2.07 7.23
N PHE A 240 -16.10 -1.05 8.07
CA PHE A 240 -14.85 -0.46 8.52
C PHE A 240 -14.83 -0.36 10.03
N ARG A 241 -13.61 -0.41 10.58
CA ARG A 241 -13.35 -0.17 11.98
C ARG A 241 -12.31 0.93 12.11
N SER A 242 -12.57 1.90 12.97
CA SER A 242 -11.55 2.85 13.40
C SER A 242 -10.55 2.15 14.32
N VAL A 243 -9.25 2.22 13.99
CA VAL A 243 -8.17 1.61 14.77
C VAL A 243 -7.10 2.64 15.16
N PRO A 244 -6.43 2.47 16.31
CA PRO A 244 -5.32 3.34 16.69
C PRO A 244 -4.20 3.33 15.64
N ASN A 245 -3.67 4.51 15.34
CA ASN A 245 -2.54 4.67 14.43
C ASN A 245 -1.21 4.63 15.21
N PRO A 246 -0.30 3.67 14.93
CA PRO A 246 0.98 3.59 15.63
C PRO A 246 1.90 4.79 15.37
N LEU A 247 1.68 5.53 14.27
CA LEU A 247 2.44 6.74 13.96
C LEU A 247 2.01 7.93 14.84
N HIS A 248 0.79 7.93 15.40
CA HIS A 248 0.23 9.09 16.10
C HIS A 248 1.12 9.61 17.24
N ALA A 249 1.83 8.72 17.94
CA ALA A 249 2.75 9.06 19.01
C ALA A 249 3.92 9.97 18.56
N TYR A 250 4.20 10.03 17.25
CA TYR A 250 5.29 10.79 16.64
C TYR A 250 4.80 12.00 15.83
N ARG A 251 3.51 12.34 15.96
CA ARG A 251 2.93 13.51 15.29
C ARG A 251 3.69 14.79 15.72
N PRO A 252 4.13 15.65 14.78
CA PRO A 252 4.70 16.94 15.12
C PRO A 252 3.72 17.77 15.95
N GLN A 253 4.26 18.51 16.93
CA GLN A 253 3.49 19.47 17.73
C GLN A 253 3.10 20.70 16.91
#